data_AF-A0A8T6S9G6-F1
#
_entry.id   AF-A0A8T6S9G6-F1
#
_cell.length_a   1.000
_cell.length_b   1.000
_cell.length_c   1.000
_cell.angle_alpha   90.00
_cell.angle_beta   90.00
_cell.angle_gamma   90.00
#
_symmetry.space_group_name_H-M   'P 1'
#
loop_
_entity.id
_entity.type
_entity.pdbx_description
1 polymer ?
#
loop_
_entity_poly.entity_id
_entity_poly.type
_entity_poly.pdbx_seq_one_letter_code
_entity_poly.pdbx_strand_id
1 'polypeptide(L)' 'SGEENVELEEEALEKLTEVGARSSLRYSVQLLSLAAQNARASKREKVSAEDVERVAKLFMDIGEAAEHLRKYEERMMIH' A
#
# COMPACT_ATOMS: atom_id res chain seq x y z
N SER A 1 -1.76 -9.72 22.24
CA SER A 1 -1.43 -8.49 21.51
C SER A 1 -2.10 -8.58 20.16
N GLY A 2 -2.97 -7.62 19.86
CA GLY A 2 -4.05 -7.77 18.88
C GLY A 2 -3.58 -8.19 17.50
N GLU A 3 -3.88 -9.44 17.15
CA GLU A 3 -4.13 -9.80 15.76
C GLU A 3 -5.28 -8.90 15.30
N GLU A 4 -4.99 -8.03 14.32
CA GLU A 4 -6.03 -7.32 13.59
C GLU A 4 -6.94 -8.44 13.05
N ASN A 5 -8.13 -8.64 13.65
CA ASN A 5 -9.15 -9.57 13.15
C ASN A 5 -9.67 -9.02 11.80
N VAL A 6 -8.81 -9.04 10.79
CA VAL A 6 -9.07 -8.63 9.42
C VAL A 6 -9.20 -9.91 8.65
N GLU A 7 -10.42 -10.20 8.21
CA GLU A 7 -10.63 -11.32 7.31
C GLU A 7 -10.02 -10.97 5.95
N LEU A 8 -9.22 -11.87 5.40
CA LEU A 8 -8.50 -11.69 4.14
C LEU A 8 -8.99 -12.72 3.13
N GLU A 9 -9.20 -12.29 1.89
CA GLU A 9 -9.24 -13.21 0.75
C GLU A 9 -7.85 -13.81 0.52
N GLU A 10 -7.81 -15.01 -0.04
CA GLU A 10 -6.55 -15.73 -0.28
C GLU A 10 -5.67 -14.92 -1.25
N GLU A 11 -6.28 -14.35 -2.28
CA GLU A 11 -5.65 -13.49 -3.27
C GLU A 11 -5.10 -12.20 -2.65
N ALA A 12 -5.77 -11.67 -1.62
CA ALA A 12 -5.29 -10.49 -0.89
C ALA A 12 -4.02 -10.81 -0.08
N LEU A 13 -3.98 -11.99 0.54
CA LEU A 13 -2.80 -12.48 1.27
C LEU A 13 -1.61 -12.72 0.33
N GLU A 14 -1.85 -13.32 -0.84
CA GLU A 14 -0.82 -13.51 -1.87
C GLU A 14 -0.24 -12.17 -2.32
N LYS A 15 -1.10 -11.19 -2.65
CA LYS A 15 -0.69 -9.83 -3.03
C LYS A 15 0.16 -9.14 -1.97
N LEU A 16 -0.27 -9.19 -0.71
CA LEU A 16 0.49 -8.61 0.40
C LEU A 16 1.85 -9.28 0.55
N THR A 17 1.90 -10.61 0.40
CA THR A 17 3.15 -11.38 0.43
C THR A 17 4.10 -10.98 -0.70
N GLU A 18 3.61 -10.87 -1.94
CA GLU A 18 4.41 -10.39 -3.08
C GLU A 18 4.96 -8.99 -2.84
N VAL A 19 4.13 -8.07 -2.35
CA VAL A 19 4.55 -6.71 -2.05
C VAL A 19 5.59 -6.70 -0.93
N GLY A 20 5.37 -7.46 0.13
CA GLY A 20 6.31 -7.61 1.25
C GLY A 20 7.67 -8.16 0.79
N ALA A 21 7.66 -9.16 -0.09
CA ALA A 21 8.87 -9.75 -0.66
C ALA A 21 9.64 -8.78 -1.57
N ARG A 22 8.93 -7.94 -2.34
CA ARG A 22 9.53 -6.94 -3.24
C ARG A 22 9.99 -5.66 -2.53
N SER A 23 9.50 -5.40 -1.31
CA SER A 23 9.76 -4.15 -0.59
C SER A 23 10.21 -4.42 0.85
N SER A 24 9.27 -4.49 1.80
CA SER A 24 9.53 -4.87 3.18
C SER A 24 8.27 -5.38 3.87
N LEU A 25 8.45 -6.21 4.89
CA LEU A 25 7.35 -6.65 5.77
C LEU A 25 6.59 -5.46 6.38
N ARG A 26 7.32 -4.39 6.77
CA ARG A 26 6.71 -3.18 7.32
C ARG A 26 5.74 -2.54 6.33
N TYR A 27 6.12 -2.43 5.06
CA TYR A 27 5.27 -1.85 4.03
C TYR A 27 4.03 -2.72 3.78
N SER A 28 4.18 -4.03 3.74
CA SER A 28 3.05 -4.96 3.63
C SER A 28 2.05 -4.79 4.78
N VAL A 29 2.52 -4.65 6.02
CA VAL A 29 1.63 -4.43 7.18
C VAL A 29 0.91 -3.08 7.11
N GLN A 30 1.60 -2.03 6.63
CA GLN A 30 0.97 -0.73 6.41
C GLN A 30 -0.14 -0.82 5.35
N LEU A 31 0.11 -1.51 4.24
CA LEU A 31 -0.89 -1.73 3.21
C LEU A 31 -2.07 -2.56 3.71
N LEU A 32 -1.85 -3.59 4.52
CA LEU A 32 -2.92 -4.39 5.13
C LEU A 32 -3.90 -3.51 5.92
N SER A 33 -3.40 -2.66 6.81
CA SER A 33 -4.27 -1.82 7.64
C SER A 33 -5.06 -0.80 6.80
N LEU A 34 -4.44 -0.26 5.74
CA LEU A 34 -5.11 0.65 4.80
C LEU A 34 -6.15 -0.08 3.92
N ALA A 35 -5.82 -1.28 3.44
CA ALA A 35 -6.75 -2.11 2.68
C ALA A 35 -7.95 -2.51 3.54
N ALA A 36 -7.75 -2.81 4.83
CA ALA A 36 -8.82 -3.04 5.79
C ALA A 36 -9.73 -1.82 5.97
N GLN A 37 -9.16 -0.61 6.02
CA GLN A 37 -9.97 0.62 6.04
C GLN A 37 -10.79 0.79 4.75
N ASN A 38 -10.21 0.47 3.59
CA ASN A 38 -10.90 0.57 2.30
C ASN A 38 -12.05 -0.45 2.15
N ALA A 39 -11.84 -1.69 2.62
CA ALA A 39 -12.89 -2.70 2.71
C ALA A 39 -14.04 -2.23 3.59
N ARG A 40 -13.73 -1.73 4.80
CA ARG A 40 -14.73 -1.19 5.74
C ARG A 40 -15.49 0.00 5.17
N ALA A 41 -14.81 0.93 4.49
CA ALA A 41 -15.44 2.05 3.81
C ALA A 41 -16.40 1.59 2.70
N SER A 42 -16.12 0.44 2.08
CA SER A 42 -16.95 -0.23 1.09
C SER A 42 -18.01 -1.15 1.71
N LYS A 43 -18.21 -1.11 3.03
CA LYS A 43 -19.14 -1.98 3.79
C LYS A 43 -18.84 -3.48 3.64
N ARG A 44 -17.57 -3.83 3.40
CA ARG A 44 -17.06 -5.21 3.38
C ARG A 44 -16.26 -5.47 4.64
N GLU A 45 -16.40 -6.67 5.20
CA GLU A 45 -15.62 -7.11 6.36
C GLU A 45 -14.32 -7.81 5.94
N LYS A 46 -14.33 -8.41 4.74
CA LYS A 46 -13.20 -9.13 4.15
C LYS A 46 -12.43 -8.24 3.17
N VAL A 47 -11.11 -8.21 3.32
CA VAL A 47 -10.18 -7.50 2.44
C VAL A 47 -9.96 -8.32 1.18
N SER A 48 -10.18 -7.70 0.02
CA SER A 48 -9.96 -8.30 -1.29
C SER A 48 -8.62 -7.89 -1.90
N ALA A 49 -8.19 -8.59 -2.95
CA ALA A 49 -7.00 -8.21 -3.71
C ALA A 49 -7.12 -6.78 -4.28
N GLU A 50 -8.31 -6.36 -4.70
CA GLU A 50 -8.57 -5.01 -5.22
C GLU A 50 -8.30 -3.92 -4.18
N ASP A 51 -8.61 -4.17 -2.89
CA ASP A 51 -8.30 -3.23 -1.83
C ASP A 51 -6.80 -3.01 -1.71
N VAL A 52 -6.02 -4.09 -1.75
CA VAL A 52 -4.55 -4.08 -1.67
C VAL A 52 -3.95 -3.36 -2.87
N GLU A 53 -4.42 -3.67 -4.09
CA GLU A 53 -3.97 -3.01 -5.31
C GLU A 53 -4.24 -1.51 -5.31
N ARG A 54 -5.44 -1.11 -4.88
CA ARG A 54 -5.84 0.29 -4.81
C ARG A 54 -4.93 1.08 -3.89
N VAL A 55 -4.67 0.58 -2.68
CA VAL A 55 -3.80 1.28 -1.73
C VAL A 55 -2.34 1.25 -2.19
N ALA A 56 -1.85 0.14 -2.75
CA ALA A 56 -0.48 0.07 -3.28
C ALA A 56 -0.25 1.07 -4.40
N LYS A 57 -1.19 1.20 -5.34
CA LYS A 57 -1.13 2.17 -6.44
C LYS A 57 -1.07 3.61 -5.94
N LEU A 58 -1.98 3.98 -5.01
CA LEU A 58 -2.01 5.34 -4.44
C LEU A 58 -0.67 5.73 -3.81
N PHE A 59 -0.01 4.81 -3.09
CA PHE A 59 1.27 5.08 -2.46
C PHE A 59 2.44 5.12 -3.46
N MET A 60 2.39 4.30 -4.52
CA MET A 60 3.37 4.35 -5.61
C MET A 60 3.31 5.70 -6.33
N ASP A 61 2.10 6.16 -6.69
CA ASP A 61 1.89 7.45 -7.37
C ASP A 61 2.44 8.62 -6.54
N ILE A 62 2.25 8.60 -5.21
CA ILE A 62 2.81 9.60 -4.29
C ILE A 62 4.34 9.55 -4.27
N GLY A 63 4.92 8.35 -4.27
CA GLY A 63 6.37 8.15 -4.31
C GLY A 63 6.99 8.71 -5.58
N GLU A 64 6.37 8.44 -6.74
CA GLU A 64 6.81 8.96 -8.04
C GLU A 64 6.72 10.49 -8.10
N ALA A 65 5.62 11.07 -7.62
CA ALA A 65 5.46 12.52 -7.55
C ALA A 65 6.55 13.18 -6.68
N ALA A 66 6.84 12.59 -5.52
CA ALA A 66 7.89 13.08 -4.63
C ALA A 66 9.29 12.96 -5.25
N GLU A 67 9.57 11.88 -5.99
CA GLU A 67 10.84 11.71 -6.71
C GLU A 67 10.98 12.74 -7.84
N HIS A 68 9.91 12.99 -8.58
CA HIS A 68 9.91 13.98 -9.65
C HIS A 68 10.18 15.39 -9.12
N LEU A 69 9.63 15.74 -7.95
CA LEU A 69 9.90 17.00 -7.28
C LEU A 69 11.37 17.12 -6.85
N ARG A 70 11.95 16.08 -6.23
CA ARG A 70 13.38 16.08 -5.85
C ARG A 70 14.31 16.31 -7.04
N LYS A 71 14.05 15.61 -8.17
CA LYS A 71 14.82 15.80 -9.42
C LYS A 71 14.69 17.20 -10.01
N TYR A 72 13.59 17.89 -9.74
CA TYR A 72 13.40 19.28 -10.17
C TYR A 72 14.19 20.24 -9.28
N GLU A 73 14.14 20.06 -7.96
CA GLU A 73 14.92 20.85 -6.99
C GLU A 73 16.42 20.70 -7.24
N GLU A 74 16.92 19.48 -7.46
CA GLU A 74 18.35 19.24 -7.78
C GLU A 74 18.79 19.99 -9.03
N ARG A 75 17.96 20.04 -10.08
CA ARG A 75 18.28 20.79 -11.31
C ARG A 75 18.32 22.30 -11.09
N MET A 76 17.51 22.82 -10.16
CA MET A 76 17.50 24.24 -9.79
C MET A 76 18.66 24.63 -8.87
N MET A 77 19.20 23.69 -8.09
CA MET A 77 20.37 23.92 -7.21
C MET A 77 21.71 23.89 -7.95
N ILE A 78 21.75 23.45 -9.21
CA ILE A 78 22.97 23.39 -10.05
C ILE A 78 23.14 24.68 -10.89
N HIS A 79 22.25 25.67 -10.73
CA HIS A 79 22.36 27.01 -11.30
C HIS A 79 22.51 28.07 -10.21
#